data_AF-A0A0W1F405-F1
#
_entry.id   AF-A0A0W1F405-F1
#
_cell.length_a   1.000
_cell.length_b   1.000
_cell.length_c   1.000
_cell.angle_alpha   90.00
_cell.angle_beta   90.00
_cell.angle_gamma   90.00
#
_symmetry.space_group_name_H-M   'P 1'
#
loop_
_entity.id
_entity.type
_entity.pdbx_description
1 polymer ?
#
loop_
_entity_poly.entity_id
_entity_poly.type
_entity_poly.pdbx_seq_one_letter_code
_entity_poly.pdbx_strand_id
1 'polypeptide(L)'
;MRLATLNHRLWAASALLLFSLTSINVEAAENLECMDVGYSGTELAAMDRFVEKYGLADWQAAKRLPNDIENSIATRLRYCADANAWPQRAIEQAVYYKVSILTAAAIDKNTPLSSQQMAQLRGAYSSTDSKRLMSIMLPALDAIFAVKAVPVPSEDDISYLNEHITRRSGLPINNEVTNYIGAWLLTRGMVEITKRRFSEF
;
A
#
# COMPACT_ATOMS: atom_id res chain seq x y z
N MET A 1 68.29 -41.51 -22.59
CA MET A 1 69.34 -40.59 -23.06
C MET A 1 69.01 -40.15 -24.49
N ARG A 2 68.32 -39.01 -24.63
CA ARG A 2 68.35 -38.05 -25.75
C ARG A 2 67.54 -36.83 -25.29
N LEU A 3 68.27 -35.73 -25.13
CA LEU A 3 67.79 -34.37 -24.85
C LEU A 3 67.43 -33.66 -26.16
N ALA A 4 66.77 -32.50 -26.02
CA ALA A 4 66.57 -31.39 -26.97
C ALA A 4 65.16 -31.33 -27.60
N THR A 5 64.46 -30.18 -27.73
CA THR A 5 64.71 -28.77 -27.35
C THR A 5 63.41 -27.97 -27.57
N LEU A 6 63.16 -27.01 -26.68
CA LEU A 6 62.63 -25.64 -26.81
C LEU A 6 61.61 -25.19 -27.91
N ASN A 7 60.76 -24.24 -27.45
CA ASN A 7 60.28 -23.00 -28.10
C ASN A 7 59.05 -23.09 -29.05
N HIS A 8 58.08 -22.17 -29.10
CA HIS A 8 57.94 -20.77 -28.66
C HIS A 8 56.47 -20.41 -28.37
N ARG A 9 56.31 -19.43 -27.47
CA ARG A 9 55.18 -18.49 -27.22
C ARG A 9 54.27 -18.23 -28.44
N LEU A 10 52.97 -18.02 -28.25
CA LEU A 10 52.26 -16.85 -28.84
C LEU A 10 50.78 -16.69 -28.37
N TRP A 11 50.51 -15.57 -27.66
CA TRP A 11 49.30 -14.70 -27.66
C TRP A 11 47.94 -15.27 -27.19
N ALA A 12 47.46 -14.91 -25.99
CA ALA A 12 46.76 -13.64 -25.67
C ALA A 12 45.41 -13.48 -26.38
N ALA A 13 44.33 -13.92 -25.73
CA ALA A 13 43.00 -13.33 -25.87
C ALA A 13 42.20 -13.61 -24.59
N SER A 14 42.62 -12.96 -23.50
CA SER A 14 41.71 -12.65 -22.40
C SER A 14 40.66 -11.69 -22.97
N ALA A 15 39.61 -12.25 -23.57
CA ALA A 15 38.40 -11.50 -23.84
C ALA A 15 37.79 -11.16 -22.47
N LEU A 16 38.23 -10.04 -21.91
CA LEU A 16 37.46 -9.30 -20.92
C LEU A 16 36.10 -9.04 -21.57
N LEU A 17 35.14 -9.91 -21.30
CA LEU A 17 33.73 -9.55 -21.30
C LEU A 17 33.56 -8.53 -20.17
N LEU A 18 33.95 -7.29 -20.47
CA LEU A 18 33.36 -6.10 -19.92
C LEU A 18 31.88 -6.16 -20.29
N PHE A 19 31.12 -6.97 -19.55
CA PHE A 19 29.71 -6.73 -19.37
C PHE A 19 29.65 -5.33 -18.77
N SER A 20 29.42 -4.37 -19.65
CA SER A 20 28.92 -3.06 -19.33
C SER A 20 27.79 -3.26 -18.34
N LEU A 21 28.12 -3.03 -17.06
CA LEU A 21 27.18 -2.71 -16.01
C LEU A 21 26.49 -1.42 -16.47
N THR A 22 25.56 -1.54 -17.41
CA THR A 22 24.52 -0.54 -17.57
C THR A 22 23.85 -0.54 -16.22
N SER A 23 24.12 0.50 -15.44
CA SER A 23 23.39 0.81 -14.23
C SER A 23 21.93 0.66 -14.60
N ILE A 24 21.31 -0.44 -14.13
CA ILE A 24 19.87 -0.54 -14.15
C ILE A 24 19.49 0.56 -13.19
N ASN A 25 19.21 1.75 -13.73
CA ASN A 25 18.53 2.77 -12.97
C ASN A 25 17.25 2.06 -12.56
N VAL A 26 17.17 1.73 -11.28
CA VAL A 26 15.91 1.36 -10.64
C VAL A 26 15.10 2.65 -10.72
N GLU A 27 14.44 2.83 -11.87
CA GLU A 27 13.49 3.91 -12.05
C GLU A 27 12.37 3.62 -11.07
N ALA A 28 12.11 4.60 -10.20
CA ALA A 28 10.96 4.57 -9.32
C ALA A 28 9.72 4.17 -10.15
N ALA A 29 8.92 3.26 -9.62
CA ALA A 29 7.76 2.73 -10.27
C ALA A 29 6.76 3.88 -10.28
N GLU A 30 6.42 4.29 -11.48
CA GLU A 30 5.43 5.31 -11.73
C GLU A 30 4.12 4.65 -12.16
N ASN A 31 3.09 5.47 -12.34
CA ASN A 31 1.81 5.08 -12.93
C ASN A 31 0.92 4.18 -12.05
N LEU A 32 1.02 4.28 -10.72
CA LEU A 32 0.15 3.54 -9.78
C LEU A 32 -1.35 3.79 -10.06
N GLU A 33 -1.70 4.98 -10.54
CA GLU A 33 -3.05 5.36 -10.95
C GLU A 33 -3.60 4.50 -12.10
N CYS A 34 -2.76 3.71 -12.78
CA CYS A 34 -3.22 2.66 -13.68
C CYS A 34 -4.20 1.70 -12.98
N MET A 35 -4.03 1.48 -11.67
CA MET A 35 -4.92 0.66 -10.84
C MET A 35 -6.30 1.28 -10.59
N ASP A 36 -6.55 2.53 -10.98
CA ASP A 36 -7.82 3.22 -10.70
C ASP A 36 -8.79 3.28 -11.87
N VAL A 37 -8.33 2.92 -13.06
CA VAL A 37 -9.09 3.02 -14.30
C VAL A 37 -9.11 1.71 -15.06
N GLY A 38 -9.87 1.63 -16.16
CA GLY A 38 -9.84 0.49 -17.08
C GLY A 38 -10.60 -0.76 -16.61
N TYR A 39 -11.37 -0.65 -15.54
CA TYR A 39 -12.37 -1.66 -15.17
C TYR A 39 -13.58 -1.59 -16.10
N SER A 40 -14.16 -2.74 -16.41
CA SER A 40 -15.43 -2.85 -17.12
C SER A 40 -16.59 -2.35 -16.26
N GLY A 41 -17.72 -2.02 -16.89
CA GLY A 41 -18.91 -1.59 -16.17
C GLY A 41 -19.42 -2.60 -15.14
N THR A 42 -19.27 -3.91 -15.42
CA THR A 42 -19.66 -4.98 -14.49
C THR A 42 -18.76 -5.01 -13.25
N GLU A 43 -17.45 -4.85 -13.44
CA GLU A 43 -16.47 -4.83 -12.34
C GLU A 43 -16.65 -3.58 -11.48
N LEU A 44 -16.83 -2.41 -12.10
CA LEU A 44 -17.15 -1.16 -11.39
C LEU A 44 -18.44 -1.32 -10.56
N ALA A 45 -19.50 -1.87 -11.14
CA ALA A 45 -20.73 -2.10 -10.41
C ALA A 45 -20.56 -3.09 -9.23
N ALA A 46 -19.65 -4.06 -9.33
CA ALA A 46 -19.32 -4.95 -8.21
C ALA A 46 -18.58 -4.21 -7.10
N MET A 47 -17.59 -3.38 -7.44
CA MET A 47 -16.87 -2.53 -6.49
C MET A 47 -17.80 -1.51 -5.82
N ASP A 48 -18.72 -0.90 -6.57
CA ASP A 48 -19.70 0.06 -6.04
C ASP A 48 -20.63 -0.63 -5.03
N ARG A 49 -21.17 -1.81 -5.37
CA ARG A 49 -22.00 -2.60 -4.43
C ARG A 49 -21.24 -2.99 -3.16
N PHE A 50 -19.94 -3.25 -3.28
CA PHE A 50 -19.09 -3.49 -2.12
C PHE A 50 -18.97 -2.22 -1.28
N VAL A 51 -18.62 -1.08 -1.87
CA VAL A 51 -18.53 0.21 -1.17
C VAL A 51 -19.85 0.59 -0.49
N GLU A 52 -20.99 0.31 -1.12
CA GLU A 52 -22.31 0.58 -0.57
C GLU A 52 -22.68 -0.27 0.66
N LYS A 53 -22.15 -1.49 0.76
CA LYS A 53 -22.58 -2.46 1.78
C LYS A 53 -21.53 -2.77 2.84
N TYR A 54 -20.27 -2.53 2.52
CA TYR A 54 -19.16 -2.96 3.34
C TYR A 54 -18.85 -1.92 4.42
N GLY A 55 -19.10 -2.29 5.67
CA GLY A 55 -18.81 -1.46 6.84
C GLY A 55 -17.64 -1.99 7.69
N LEU A 56 -17.39 -1.31 8.80
CA LEU A 56 -16.36 -1.69 9.77
C LEU A 56 -16.60 -3.10 10.35
N ALA A 57 -17.85 -3.48 10.59
CA ALA A 57 -18.21 -4.81 11.09
C ALA A 57 -17.86 -5.93 10.09
N ASP A 58 -18.11 -5.71 8.80
CA ASP A 58 -17.79 -6.68 7.75
C ASP A 58 -16.27 -6.88 7.61
N TRP A 59 -15.50 -5.80 7.74
CA TRP A 59 -14.03 -5.86 7.75
C TRP A 59 -13.51 -6.74 8.88
N GLN A 60 -14.05 -6.58 10.09
CA GLN A 60 -13.64 -7.40 11.24
C GLN A 60 -13.98 -8.88 11.06
N ALA A 61 -15.11 -9.18 10.41
CA ALA A 61 -15.60 -10.55 10.21
C ALA A 61 -14.91 -11.28 9.04
N ALA A 62 -14.87 -10.68 7.85
CA ALA A 62 -14.45 -11.36 6.63
C ALA A 62 -12.94 -11.29 6.39
N LYS A 63 -12.29 -10.19 6.77
CA LYS A 63 -10.86 -9.90 6.56
C LYS A 63 -10.37 -10.16 5.13
N ARG A 64 -11.27 -10.15 4.15
CA ARG A 64 -11.02 -10.48 2.74
C ARG A 64 -12.06 -9.79 1.85
N LEU A 65 -11.68 -9.51 0.61
CA LEU A 65 -12.59 -9.00 -0.41
C LEU A 65 -13.40 -10.15 -1.04
N PRO A 66 -14.61 -9.87 -1.57
CA PRO A 66 -15.30 -10.80 -2.46
C PRO A 66 -14.42 -11.26 -3.62
N ASN A 67 -14.50 -12.55 -3.98
CA ASN A 67 -13.63 -13.17 -5.00
C ASN A 67 -13.71 -12.48 -6.38
N ASP A 68 -14.88 -11.99 -6.76
CA ASP A 68 -15.08 -11.26 -8.02
C ASP A 68 -14.31 -9.94 -8.04
N ILE A 69 -14.29 -9.22 -6.92
CA ILE A 69 -13.49 -8.00 -6.77
C ILE A 69 -11.99 -8.33 -6.76
N GLU A 70 -11.57 -9.37 -6.04
CA GLU A 70 -10.17 -9.80 -6.05
C GLU A 70 -9.68 -10.17 -7.46
N ASN A 71 -10.49 -10.91 -8.22
CA ASN A 71 -10.18 -11.28 -9.60
C ASN A 71 -10.09 -10.05 -10.51
N SER A 72 -10.97 -9.06 -10.31
CA SER A 72 -10.94 -7.79 -11.07
C SER A 72 -9.66 -7.00 -10.78
N ILE A 73 -9.29 -6.90 -9.50
CA ILE A 73 -8.02 -6.26 -9.07
C ILE A 73 -6.82 -7.00 -9.64
N ALA A 74 -6.78 -8.33 -9.55
CA ALA A 74 -5.67 -9.14 -10.04
C ALA A 74 -5.51 -9.04 -11.57
N THR A 75 -6.61 -9.01 -12.31
CA THR A 75 -6.60 -8.82 -13.77
C THR A 75 -6.03 -7.45 -14.12
N ARG A 76 -6.49 -6.39 -13.44
CA ARG A 76 -5.99 -5.04 -13.67
C ARG A 76 -4.52 -4.88 -13.28
N LEU A 77 -4.13 -5.47 -12.16
CA LEU A 77 -2.76 -5.50 -11.67
C LEU A 77 -1.82 -6.10 -12.71
N ARG A 78 -2.16 -7.26 -13.27
CA ARG A 78 -1.34 -7.91 -14.31
C ARG A 78 -1.15 -6.98 -15.51
N TYR A 79 -2.23 -6.39 -15.99
CA TYR A 79 -2.17 -5.44 -17.10
C TYR A 79 -1.24 -4.25 -16.80
N CYS A 80 -1.41 -3.61 -15.64
CA CYS A 80 -0.60 -2.45 -15.26
C CYS A 80 0.87 -2.81 -15.03
N ALA A 81 1.14 -3.95 -14.39
CA ALA A 81 2.49 -4.43 -14.14
C ALA A 81 3.23 -4.75 -15.45
N ASP A 82 2.56 -5.43 -16.38
CA ASP A 82 3.14 -5.76 -17.69
C ASP A 82 3.38 -4.51 -18.53
N ALA A 83 2.44 -3.56 -18.54
CA ALA A 83 2.54 -2.33 -19.32
C ALA A 83 3.64 -1.37 -18.82
N ASN A 84 3.98 -1.41 -17.53
CA ASN A 84 4.93 -0.52 -16.88
C ASN A 84 6.18 -1.23 -16.36
N ALA A 85 6.36 -2.51 -16.69
CA ALA A 85 7.48 -3.36 -16.23
C ALA A 85 7.71 -3.31 -14.70
N TRP A 86 6.64 -3.32 -13.91
CA TRP A 86 6.74 -3.19 -12.45
C TRP A 86 7.51 -4.36 -11.82
N PRO A 87 8.46 -4.10 -10.91
CA PRO A 87 9.09 -5.17 -10.14
C PRO A 87 8.09 -5.83 -9.18
N GLN A 88 8.35 -7.08 -8.78
CA GLN A 88 7.48 -7.86 -7.90
C GLN A 88 7.05 -7.10 -6.62
N ARG A 89 7.96 -6.33 -6.02
CA ARG A 89 7.65 -5.52 -4.83
C ARG A 89 6.66 -4.39 -5.12
N ALA A 90 6.76 -3.73 -6.27
CA ALA A 90 5.80 -2.71 -6.68
C ALA A 90 4.42 -3.33 -6.97
N ILE A 91 4.38 -4.53 -7.56
CA ILE A 91 3.14 -5.30 -7.77
C ILE A 91 2.43 -5.56 -6.43
N GLU A 92 3.16 -6.00 -5.41
CA GLU A 92 2.60 -6.20 -4.06
C GLU A 92 2.02 -4.91 -3.50
N GLN A 93 2.76 -3.78 -3.58
CA GLN A 93 2.26 -2.49 -3.10
C GLN A 93 1.03 -2.01 -3.87
N ALA A 94 0.94 -2.26 -5.18
CA ALA A 94 -0.21 -1.89 -5.99
C ALA A 94 -1.49 -2.64 -5.60
N VAL A 95 -1.38 -3.92 -5.20
CA VAL A 95 -2.52 -4.66 -4.63
C VAL A 95 -2.99 -4.02 -3.33
N TYR A 96 -2.08 -3.79 -2.39
CA TYR A 96 -2.44 -3.19 -1.10
C TYR A 96 -2.99 -1.79 -1.26
N TYR A 97 -2.44 -0.99 -2.17
CA TYR A 97 -2.98 0.31 -2.54
C TYR A 97 -4.45 0.19 -2.97
N LYS A 98 -4.76 -0.68 -3.93
CA LYS A 98 -6.11 -0.78 -4.47
C LYS A 98 -7.12 -1.27 -3.43
N VAL A 99 -6.75 -2.27 -2.64
CA VAL A 99 -7.58 -2.76 -1.52
C VAL A 99 -7.84 -1.63 -0.53
N SER A 100 -6.81 -0.85 -0.19
CA SER A 100 -6.93 0.25 0.78
C SER A 100 -7.82 1.37 0.27
N ILE A 101 -7.78 1.70 -1.03
CA ILE A 101 -8.69 2.67 -1.65
C ILE A 101 -10.15 2.19 -1.57
N LEU A 102 -10.42 0.93 -1.90
CA LEU A 102 -11.78 0.38 -1.83
C LEU A 102 -12.31 0.35 -0.39
N THR A 103 -11.49 -0.09 0.57
CA THR A 103 -11.87 -0.11 1.99
C THR A 103 -12.05 1.31 2.52
N ALA A 104 -11.20 2.27 2.16
CA ALA A 104 -11.36 3.68 2.53
C ALA A 104 -12.68 4.24 2.01
N ALA A 105 -13.02 3.98 0.74
CA ALA A 105 -14.28 4.42 0.15
C ALA A 105 -15.49 3.78 0.86
N ALA A 106 -15.42 2.49 1.19
CA ALA A 106 -16.47 1.78 1.91
C ALA A 106 -16.68 2.31 3.34
N ILE A 107 -15.60 2.58 4.07
CA ILE A 107 -15.66 3.20 5.41
C ILE A 107 -16.23 4.62 5.33
N ASP A 108 -15.79 5.43 4.36
CA ASP A 108 -16.32 6.79 4.17
C ASP A 108 -17.81 6.78 3.81
N LYS A 109 -18.25 5.82 2.98
CA LYS A 109 -19.64 5.67 2.56
C LYS A 109 -20.56 5.25 3.69
N ASN A 110 -20.10 4.34 4.55
CA ASN A 110 -20.85 3.77 5.67
C ASN A 110 -20.50 4.41 7.01
N THR A 111 -20.14 5.70 6.98
CA THR A 111 -19.80 6.45 8.18
C THR A 111 -21.02 6.64 9.10
N PRO A 112 -20.88 6.47 10.43
CA PRO A 112 -21.91 6.83 11.39
C PRO A 112 -21.97 8.36 11.62
N LEU A 113 -21.01 9.12 11.07
CA LEU A 113 -20.89 10.55 11.25
C LEU A 113 -21.75 11.31 10.23
N SER A 114 -22.39 12.38 10.68
CA SER A 114 -23.02 13.34 9.75
C SER A 114 -21.99 13.97 8.81
N SER A 115 -22.44 14.55 7.69
CA SER A 115 -21.54 15.23 6.75
C SER A 115 -20.73 16.37 7.40
N GLN A 116 -21.33 17.09 8.36
CA GLN A 116 -20.64 18.12 9.13
C GLN A 116 -19.53 17.52 10.01
N GLN A 117 -19.81 16.42 10.69
CA GLN A 117 -18.84 15.71 11.53
C GLN A 117 -17.70 15.11 10.70
N MET A 118 -17.99 14.58 9.50
CA MET A 118 -16.95 14.15 8.57
C MET A 118 -16.07 15.31 8.12
N ALA A 119 -16.65 16.49 7.87
CA ALA A 119 -15.87 17.68 7.53
C ALA A 119 -14.97 18.12 8.72
N GLN A 120 -15.48 18.04 9.96
CA GLN A 120 -14.68 18.31 11.16
C GLN A 120 -13.53 17.31 11.33
N LEU A 121 -13.78 16.00 11.14
CA LEU A 121 -12.76 14.96 11.20
C LEU A 121 -11.66 15.21 10.17
N ARG A 122 -12.05 15.43 8.91
CA ARG A 122 -11.11 15.71 7.80
C ARG A 122 -10.34 17.00 8.03
N GLY A 123 -10.98 18.05 8.57
CA GLY A 123 -10.33 19.31 8.90
C GLY A 123 -9.36 19.20 10.09
N ALA A 124 -9.62 18.29 11.04
CA ALA A 124 -8.72 18.01 12.14
C ALA A 124 -7.47 17.23 11.69
N TYR A 125 -7.57 16.45 10.62
CA TYR A 125 -6.48 15.68 10.04
C TYR A 125 -5.54 16.55 9.21
N SER A 126 -4.48 17.07 9.84
CA SER A 126 -3.46 17.89 9.17
C SER A 126 -2.34 17.07 8.51
N SER A 127 -1.51 17.71 7.70
CA SER A 127 -0.29 17.09 7.15
C SER A 127 0.68 16.60 8.23
N THR A 128 0.69 17.24 9.40
CA THR A 128 1.49 16.80 10.55
C THR A 128 0.90 15.51 11.14
N ASP A 129 -0.42 15.41 11.19
CA ASP A 129 -1.11 14.20 11.66
C ASP A 129 -0.91 13.03 10.70
N SER A 130 -0.88 13.27 9.38
CA SER A 130 -0.46 12.27 8.40
C SER A 130 0.96 11.76 8.67
N LYS A 131 1.96 12.64 8.84
CA LYS A 131 3.34 12.20 9.16
C LYS A 131 3.42 11.37 10.43
N ARG A 132 2.70 11.76 11.49
CA ARG A 132 2.69 11.01 12.74
C ARG A 132 2.00 9.66 12.57
N LEU A 133 0.83 9.62 11.93
CA LEU A 133 0.12 8.39 11.61
C LEU A 133 1.01 7.41 10.83
N MET A 134 1.71 7.91 9.81
CA MET A 134 2.68 7.14 9.03
C MET A 134 3.77 6.54 9.91
N SER A 135 4.35 7.32 10.84
CA SER A 135 5.39 6.81 11.75
C SER A 135 4.89 5.71 12.69
N ILE A 136 3.62 5.76 13.08
CA ILE A 136 2.98 4.75 13.94
C ILE A 136 2.65 3.48 13.14
N MET A 137 2.13 3.65 11.92
CA MET A 137 1.60 2.55 11.13
C MET A 137 2.65 1.81 10.31
N LEU A 138 3.72 2.48 9.89
CA LEU A 138 4.73 1.88 9.02
C LEU A 138 5.37 0.62 9.63
N PRO A 139 5.78 0.59 10.93
CA PRO A 139 6.32 -0.62 11.55
C PRO A 139 5.30 -1.76 11.62
N ALA A 140 4.02 -1.45 11.83
CA ALA A 140 2.95 -2.44 11.84
C ALA A 140 2.79 -3.10 10.46
N LEU A 141 2.84 -2.30 9.39
CA LEU A 141 2.76 -2.83 8.04
C LEU A 141 4.01 -3.58 7.61
N ASP A 142 5.20 -3.12 7.99
CA ASP A 142 6.42 -3.89 7.78
C ASP A 142 6.37 -5.26 8.43
N ALA A 143 5.83 -5.32 9.66
CA ALA A 143 5.64 -6.59 10.32
C ALA A 143 4.63 -7.49 9.58
N ILE A 144 3.50 -6.93 9.12
CA ILE A 144 2.50 -7.69 8.33
C ILE A 144 3.13 -8.24 7.05
N PHE A 145 3.85 -7.43 6.27
CA PHE A 145 4.48 -7.87 5.02
C PHE A 145 5.65 -8.84 5.25
N ALA A 146 6.38 -8.70 6.36
CA ALA A 146 7.46 -9.61 6.71
C ALA A 146 6.99 -10.87 7.45
N VAL A 147 5.68 -11.05 7.67
CA VAL A 147 5.09 -12.15 8.46
C VAL A 147 5.72 -12.21 9.88
N LYS A 148 5.92 -11.04 10.48
CA LYS A 148 6.48 -10.85 11.82
C LYS A 148 5.41 -10.42 12.81
N ALA A 149 5.75 -10.48 14.09
CA ALA A 149 4.91 -9.91 15.14
C ALA A 149 4.71 -8.41 14.90
N VAL A 150 3.44 -7.98 14.86
CA VAL A 150 3.07 -6.58 14.72
C VAL A 150 3.45 -5.84 16.01
N PRO A 151 4.32 -4.82 15.95
CA PRO A 151 4.66 -4.04 17.13
C PRO A 151 3.40 -3.34 17.66
N VAL A 152 3.21 -3.40 18.97
CA VAL A 152 2.16 -2.63 19.64
C VAL A 152 2.59 -1.16 19.64
N PRO A 153 1.73 -0.22 19.20
CA PRO A 153 2.02 1.21 19.32
C PRO A 153 2.29 1.60 20.78
N SER A 154 3.13 2.62 21.00
CA SER A 154 3.38 3.12 22.36
C SER A 154 2.10 3.70 23.00
N GLU A 155 2.05 3.82 24.33
CA GLU A 155 0.92 4.47 25.01
C GLU A 155 0.71 5.91 24.50
N ASP A 156 1.79 6.62 24.21
CA ASP A 156 1.75 7.96 23.61
C ASP A 156 1.14 7.94 22.20
N ASP A 157 1.44 6.92 21.39
CA ASP A 157 0.85 6.75 20.05
C ASP A 157 -0.65 6.42 20.14
N ILE A 158 -1.02 5.56 21.08
CA ILE A 158 -2.42 5.21 21.34
C ILE A 158 -3.18 6.45 21.82
N SER A 159 -2.62 7.19 22.77
CA SER A 159 -3.20 8.44 23.28
C SER A 159 -3.32 9.47 22.17
N TYR A 160 -2.31 9.61 21.31
CA TYR A 160 -2.37 10.51 20.16
C TYR A 160 -3.49 10.12 19.17
N LEU A 161 -3.55 8.85 18.76
CA LEU A 161 -4.57 8.38 17.81
C LEU A 161 -5.99 8.52 18.37
N ASN A 162 -6.19 8.18 19.65
CA ASN A 162 -7.50 8.19 20.29
C ASN A 162 -7.93 9.57 20.76
N GLU A 163 -7.06 10.32 21.45
CA GLU A 163 -7.42 11.58 22.08
C GLU A 163 -7.16 12.79 21.18
N HIS A 164 -6.04 12.84 20.46
CA HIS A 164 -5.68 14.05 19.73
C HIS A 164 -6.63 14.32 18.57
N ILE A 165 -6.93 13.29 17.77
CA ILE A 165 -7.78 13.43 16.58
C ILE A 165 -9.26 13.51 16.96
N THR A 166 -9.72 12.69 17.91
CA THR A 166 -11.12 12.72 18.37
C THR A 166 -11.43 14.03 19.12
N ARG A 167 -10.52 14.54 19.97
CA ARG A 167 -10.75 15.79 20.71
C ARG A 167 -10.68 17.02 19.79
N ARG A 168 -9.74 17.08 18.85
CA ARG A 168 -9.62 18.21 17.90
C ARG A 168 -10.75 18.28 16.89
N SER A 169 -11.32 17.14 16.52
CA SER A 169 -12.48 17.10 15.62
C SER A 169 -13.78 17.53 16.32
N GLY A 170 -13.79 17.67 17.66
CA GLY A 170 -14.99 18.06 18.40
C GLY A 170 -16.11 17.02 18.32
N LEU A 171 -15.77 15.78 17.99
CA LEU A 171 -16.72 14.69 17.84
C LEU A 171 -17.11 14.10 19.20
N PRO A 172 -18.33 13.55 19.34
CA PRO A 172 -18.73 12.90 20.58
C PRO A 172 -17.85 11.68 20.85
N ILE A 173 -17.26 11.63 22.04
CA ILE A 173 -16.40 10.51 22.46
C ILE A 173 -17.29 9.36 22.92
N ASN A 174 -17.52 8.40 22.04
CA ASN A 174 -18.17 7.13 22.33
C ASN A 174 -17.48 6.00 21.55
N ASN A 175 -17.77 4.75 21.91
CA ASN A 175 -17.09 3.59 21.33
C ASN A 175 -17.28 3.47 19.81
N GLU A 176 -18.47 3.77 19.29
CA GLU A 176 -18.75 3.69 17.86
C GLU A 176 -17.92 4.71 17.06
N VAL A 177 -17.90 5.97 17.51
CA VAL A 177 -17.14 7.06 16.88
C VAL A 177 -15.64 6.81 16.98
N THR A 178 -15.13 6.41 18.14
CA THR A 178 -13.70 6.11 18.32
C THR A 178 -13.26 4.95 17.43
N ASN A 179 -14.05 3.87 17.35
CA ASN A 179 -13.77 2.74 16.47
C ASN A 179 -13.78 3.15 15.00
N TYR A 180 -14.75 3.98 14.59
CA TYR A 180 -14.82 4.52 13.25
C TYR A 180 -13.59 5.38 12.91
N ILE A 181 -13.21 6.32 13.78
CA ILE A 181 -12.03 7.18 13.57
C ILE A 181 -10.76 6.33 13.44
N GLY A 182 -10.59 5.32 14.30
CA GLY A 182 -9.45 4.41 14.21
C GLY A 182 -9.38 3.68 12.87
N ALA A 183 -10.52 3.14 12.40
CA ALA A 183 -10.59 2.46 11.11
C ALA A 183 -10.39 3.41 9.93
N TRP A 184 -10.94 4.62 10.02
CA TRP A 184 -10.74 5.68 9.04
C TRP A 184 -9.26 6.05 8.93
N LEU A 185 -8.59 6.33 10.04
CA LEU A 185 -7.15 6.61 10.09
C LEU A 185 -6.32 5.45 9.52
N LEU A 186 -6.64 4.21 9.90
CA LEU A 186 -5.99 3.02 9.36
C LEU A 186 -6.07 3.00 7.83
N THR A 187 -7.25 3.18 7.23
CA THR A 187 -7.35 3.17 5.76
C THR A 187 -6.59 4.33 5.10
N ARG A 188 -6.58 5.52 5.69
CA ARG A 188 -5.77 6.66 5.21
C ARG A 188 -4.29 6.34 5.22
N GLY A 189 -3.77 5.84 6.35
CA GLY A 189 -2.36 5.47 6.46
C GLY A 189 -1.99 4.33 5.51
N MET A 190 -2.86 3.33 5.32
CA MET A 190 -2.63 2.26 4.36
C MET A 190 -2.47 2.79 2.92
N VAL A 191 -3.37 3.68 2.48
CA VAL A 191 -3.29 4.30 1.15
C VAL A 191 -1.99 5.10 1.01
N GLU A 192 -1.64 5.91 2.00
CA GLU A 192 -0.43 6.74 1.96
C GLU A 192 0.86 5.92 1.99
N ILE A 193 0.93 4.87 2.82
CA ILE A 193 2.08 3.97 2.93
C ILE A 193 2.30 3.20 1.64
N THR A 194 1.24 2.59 1.10
CA THR A 194 1.36 1.77 -0.12
C THR A 194 1.74 2.63 -1.32
N LYS A 195 1.15 3.82 -1.46
CA LYS A 195 1.53 4.78 -2.50
C LYS A 195 2.99 5.22 -2.38
N ARG A 196 3.46 5.54 -1.16
CA ARG A 196 4.85 5.92 -0.93
C ARG A 196 5.82 4.78 -1.25
N ARG A 197 5.54 3.56 -0.76
CA ARG A 197 6.40 2.40 -1.00
C ARG A 197 6.46 2.03 -2.46
N PHE A 198 5.34 2.15 -3.16
CA PHE A 198 5.31 1.92 -4.60
C PHE A 198 6.34 2.79 -5.34
N SER A 199 6.44 4.08 -5.00
CA SER A 199 7.43 4.98 -5.61
C SER A 199 8.88 4.78 -5.15
N GLU A 200 9.17 3.82 -4.26
CA GLU A 200 10.52 3.52 -3.77
C GLU A 200 11.20 2.39 -4.57
N PHE A 201 10.49 1.70 -5.46
CA PHE A 201 10.98 0.56 -6.27
C PHE A 201 11.11 0.92 -7.72
#